data_AF-A0A6L4YQS6-F1
#
_entry.id   AF-A0A6L4YQS6-F1
#
_cell.length_a   1.000
_cell.length_b   1.000
_cell.length_c   1.000
_cell.angle_alpha   90.00
_cell.angle_beta   90.00
_cell.angle_gamma   90.00
#
_symmetry.space_group_name_H-M   'P 1'
#
loop_
_entity.id
_entity.type
_entity.pdbx_description
1 polymer ?
#
loop_
_entity_poly.entity_id
_entity_poly.type
_entity_poly.pdbx_seq_one_letter_code
_entity_poly.pdbx_strand_id
1 'polypeptide(L)'
;MVSELNATRKVYIGFYGRTVEQMPKLIVDGRVPMSVAGLMRKRLEVRNSNAAVETWIYDSFKTGDAVVYHPDGRVKIVLDSQTLREITLKSELRGELGKVNEWLTKEQVKAHPVLKVLARDQELLRDYADCIFAKGEEMFYYDTAMAVLPSSAQGNTPELRAWFISSFGFGPGSRSDVHGDSDLGVDYGCLVGIAQEALSAPGKGASDIRAYTIEDLRTFDKTMRGLEGTLHPNVLIPFLELRKKL
;
A
#
# COMPACT_ATOMS: atom_id res chain seq x y z
N MET A 1 -9.08 30.93 30.56
CA MET A 1 -9.04 30.35 29.20
C MET A 1 -9.09 28.84 29.36
N VAL A 2 -10.28 28.26 29.20
CA VAL A 2 -10.49 26.82 29.29
C VAL A 2 -10.10 26.23 27.94
N SER A 3 -9.32 25.17 28.03
CA SER A 3 -8.72 24.42 26.93
C SER A 3 -9.74 23.80 25.97
N GLU A 4 -9.68 24.16 24.68
CA GLU A 4 -10.27 23.36 23.59
C GLU A 4 -9.38 22.12 23.28
N LEU A 5 -9.00 21.35 24.31
CA LEU A 5 -7.97 20.32 24.21
C LEU A 5 -8.45 18.95 23.67
N ASN A 6 -9.69 18.82 23.18
CA ASN A 6 -10.23 17.52 22.76
C ASN A 6 -10.98 17.56 21.43
N ALA A 7 -10.46 18.26 20.41
CA ALA A 7 -10.94 18.00 19.06
C ALA A 7 -10.53 16.56 18.68
N THR A 8 -11.52 15.66 18.56
CA THR A 8 -11.29 14.27 18.16
C THR A 8 -10.53 14.25 16.83
N ARG A 9 -9.29 13.77 16.86
CA ARG A 9 -8.45 13.69 15.66
C ARG A 9 -9.13 12.80 14.62
N LYS A 10 -9.27 13.32 13.40
CA LYS A 10 -9.87 12.56 12.29
C LYS A 10 -9.01 11.34 11.98
N VAL A 11 -9.63 10.17 11.88
CA VAL A 11 -8.94 8.90 11.54
C VAL A 11 -8.26 9.01 10.17
N TYR A 12 -8.95 9.56 9.18
CA TYR A 12 -8.45 9.73 7.81
C TYR A 12 -8.43 11.22 7.43
N ILE A 13 -7.36 11.66 6.77
CA ILE A 13 -7.24 12.98 6.14
C ILE A 13 -6.64 12.82 4.75
N GLY A 14 -7.23 13.50 3.76
CA GLY A 14 -6.69 13.60 2.41
C GLY A 14 -5.66 14.72 2.30
N PHE A 15 -4.57 14.47 1.60
CA PHE A 15 -3.52 15.43 1.27
C PHE A 15 -3.44 15.55 -0.25
N TYR A 16 -4.04 16.61 -0.79
CA TYR A 16 -4.16 16.84 -2.23
C TYR A 16 -2.93 17.60 -2.77
N GLY A 17 -2.35 17.11 -3.86
CA GLY A 17 -1.21 17.71 -4.53
C GLY A 17 -0.24 16.68 -5.10
N ARG A 18 1.00 17.11 -5.35
CA ARG A 18 2.09 16.23 -5.78
C ARG A 18 2.61 15.40 -4.62
N THR A 19 2.99 14.15 -4.89
CA THR A 19 3.43 13.22 -3.83
C THR A 19 4.64 13.77 -3.08
N VAL A 20 5.62 14.34 -3.79
CA VAL A 20 6.84 14.91 -3.19
C VAL A 20 6.55 16.10 -2.26
N GLU A 21 5.44 16.81 -2.45
CA GLU A 21 5.06 17.96 -1.64
C GLU A 21 4.17 17.57 -0.46
N GLN A 22 3.33 16.54 -0.63
CA GLN A 22 2.29 16.18 0.33
C GLN A 22 2.71 15.08 1.30
N MET A 23 3.57 14.15 0.87
CA MET A 23 4.05 13.08 1.76
C MET A 23 4.77 13.63 3.00
N PRO A 24 5.70 14.62 2.91
CA PRO A 24 6.33 15.19 4.10
C PRO A 24 5.32 15.82 5.07
N LYS A 25 4.29 16.51 4.55
CA LYS A 25 3.24 17.14 5.36
C LYS A 25 2.42 16.09 6.12
N LEU A 26 2.08 14.99 5.46
CA LEU A 26 1.40 13.85 6.07
C LEU A 26 2.23 13.26 7.22
N ILE A 27 3.54 13.10 7.04
CA ILE A 27 4.43 12.59 8.08
C ILE A 27 4.57 13.57 9.24
N VAL A 28 4.72 14.88 8.97
CA VAL A 28 4.77 15.93 10.00
C VAL A 28 3.47 15.99 10.81
N ASP A 29 2.33 15.72 10.16
CA ASP A 29 1.04 15.58 10.86
C ASP A 29 0.96 14.32 11.72
N GLY A 30 1.97 13.44 11.72
CA GLY A 30 2.02 12.22 12.52
C GLY A 30 1.09 11.13 12.00
N ARG A 31 0.97 11.01 10.67
CA ARG A 31 0.14 10.01 9.98
C ARG A 31 0.98 9.02 9.18
N VAL A 32 0.35 7.90 8.85
CA VAL A 32 0.90 6.88 7.95
C VAL A 32 0.15 6.94 6.62
N PRO A 33 0.82 6.95 5.45
CA PRO A 33 0.14 6.90 4.17
C PRO A 33 -0.61 5.57 4.03
N MET A 34 -1.85 5.62 3.57
CA MET A 34 -2.69 4.45 3.34
C MET A 34 -2.09 3.57 2.23
N SER A 35 -2.04 2.26 2.46
CA SER A 35 -1.62 1.27 1.46
C SER A 35 -2.74 0.90 0.48
N VAL A 36 -2.41 0.18 -0.59
CA VAL A 36 -3.40 -0.41 -1.51
C VAL A 36 -4.37 -1.31 -0.75
N ALA A 37 -3.86 -2.20 0.11
CA ALA A 37 -4.68 -3.04 0.97
C ALA A 37 -5.59 -2.21 1.91
N GLY A 38 -5.06 -1.14 2.51
CA GLY A 38 -5.82 -0.24 3.37
C GLY A 38 -6.99 0.41 2.62
N LEU A 39 -6.74 0.85 1.39
CA LEU A 39 -7.75 1.45 0.52
C LEU A 39 -8.80 0.44 0.06
N MET A 40 -8.41 -0.79 -0.32
CA MET A 40 -9.35 -1.87 -0.65
C MET A 40 -10.29 -2.15 0.52
N ARG A 41 -9.74 -2.30 1.73
CA ARG A 41 -10.54 -2.51 2.95
C ARG A 41 -11.49 -1.34 3.18
N LYS A 42 -11.00 -0.11 3.04
CA LYS A 42 -11.82 1.08 3.26
C LYS A 42 -12.99 1.17 2.27
N ARG A 43 -12.73 0.90 0.98
CA ARG A 43 -13.77 0.85 -0.07
C ARG A 43 -14.81 -0.22 0.24
N LEU A 44 -14.39 -1.40 0.69
CA LEU A 44 -15.32 -2.44 1.14
C LEU A 44 -16.16 -1.99 2.35
N GLU A 45 -15.55 -1.40 3.39
CA GLU A 45 -16.28 -0.96 4.58
C GLU A 45 -17.40 0.04 4.26
N VAL A 46 -17.15 0.94 3.31
CA VAL A 46 -18.09 2.03 2.98
C VAL A 46 -19.03 1.69 1.83
N ARG A 47 -18.92 0.51 1.20
CA ARG A 47 -19.66 0.15 -0.03
C ARG A 47 -21.19 0.25 0.05
N ASN A 48 -21.73 0.18 1.26
CA ASN A 48 -23.16 0.25 1.55
C ASN A 48 -23.61 1.62 2.10
N SER A 49 -22.71 2.63 2.12
CA SER A 49 -22.96 3.94 2.73
C SER A 49 -23.01 5.05 1.68
N ASN A 50 -24.22 5.50 1.29
CA ASN A 50 -24.46 6.47 0.22
C ASN A 50 -23.44 7.63 0.17
N ALA A 51 -23.26 8.39 1.26
CA ALA A 51 -22.37 9.55 1.27
C ALA A 51 -20.85 9.21 1.24
N ALA A 52 -20.46 8.04 1.75
CA ALA A 52 -19.06 7.64 1.80
C ALA A 52 -18.62 6.89 0.53
N VAL A 53 -19.57 6.26 -0.17
CA VAL A 53 -19.34 5.64 -1.47
C VAL A 53 -18.83 6.69 -2.46
N GLU A 54 -19.46 7.87 -2.50
CA GLU A 54 -19.06 8.98 -3.40
C GLU A 54 -17.57 9.32 -3.27
N THR A 55 -17.07 9.51 -2.05
CA THR A 55 -15.66 9.87 -1.84
C THR A 55 -14.71 8.69 -2.02
N TRP A 56 -15.03 7.50 -1.53
CA TRP A 56 -14.00 6.43 -1.47
C TRP A 56 -13.97 5.54 -2.70
N ILE A 57 -15.11 5.34 -3.36
CA ILE A 57 -15.21 4.45 -4.54
C ILE A 57 -14.98 5.24 -5.83
N TYR A 58 -15.46 6.49 -5.90
CA TYR A 58 -15.40 7.31 -7.11
C TYR A 58 -14.21 8.28 -7.16
N ASP A 59 -13.34 8.32 -6.14
CA ASP A 59 -12.04 9.02 -6.21
C ASP A 59 -10.84 8.07 -6.34
N SER A 60 -9.80 8.60 -6.99
CA SER A 60 -8.50 7.96 -7.15
C SER A 60 -7.55 8.38 -6.04
N PHE A 61 -6.81 7.43 -5.46
CA PHE A 61 -5.91 7.71 -4.34
C PHE A 61 -4.53 7.14 -4.59
N LYS A 62 -3.51 7.99 -4.37
CA LYS A 62 -2.12 7.56 -4.27
C LYS A 62 -1.93 6.84 -2.93
N THR A 63 -1.10 5.81 -2.93
CA THR A 63 -0.88 4.96 -1.76
C THR A 63 0.55 5.10 -1.22
N GLY A 64 0.78 4.56 -0.02
CA GLY A 64 2.11 4.39 0.56
C GLY A 64 2.91 3.22 -0.04
N ASP A 65 2.31 2.44 -0.94
CA ASP A 65 3.00 1.38 -1.67
C ASP A 65 3.65 1.95 -2.94
N ALA A 66 4.82 1.41 -3.29
CA ALA A 66 5.60 1.88 -4.43
C ALA A 66 5.99 0.73 -5.37
N VAL A 67 6.47 1.12 -6.55
CA VAL A 67 7.06 0.25 -7.54
C VAL A 67 8.36 0.84 -8.05
N VAL A 68 9.35 -0.03 -8.24
CA VAL A 68 10.63 0.33 -8.84
C VAL A 68 10.76 -0.36 -10.17
N TYR A 69 11.06 0.40 -11.20
CA TYR A 69 11.36 -0.09 -12.54
C TYR A 69 12.86 -0.04 -12.79
N HIS A 70 13.42 -1.12 -13.31
CA HIS A 70 14.78 -1.14 -13.82
C HIS A 70 14.76 -0.97 -15.35
N PRO A 71 15.78 -0.34 -15.95
CA PRO A 71 15.92 -0.22 -17.41
C PRO A 71 15.91 -1.55 -18.17
N ASP A 72 16.24 -2.66 -17.51
CA ASP A 72 16.22 -4.02 -18.12
C ASP A 72 14.84 -4.71 -18.03
N GLY A 73 13.80 -3.99 -17.60
CA GLY A 73 12.44 -4.48 -17.48
C GLY A 73 12.11 -5.19 -16.16
N ARG A 74 13.09 -5.38 -15.25
CA ARG A 74 12.81 -5.91 -13.91
C ARG A 74 12.03 -4.92 -13.07
N VAL A 75 11.15 -5.45 -12.20
CA VAL A 75 10.28 -4.65 -11.34
C VAL A 75 10.33 -5.13 -9.90
N LYS A 76 10.16 -4.21 -8.94
CA LYS A 76 9.98 -4.52 -7.52
C LYS A 76 8.81 -3.75 -6.95
N ILE A 77 7.89 -4.47 -6.32
CA ILE A 77 6.82 -3.89 -5.50
C ILE A 77 7.37 -3.67 -4.10
N VAL A 78 7.09 -2.50 -3.53
CA VAL A 78 7.62 -2.07 -2.25
C VAL A 78 6.46 -1.68 -1.35
N LEU A 79 6.16 -2.53 -0.37
CA LEU A 79 5.03 -2.36 0.55
C LEU A 79 5.39 -1.50 1.76
N ASP A 80 4.42 -0.73 2.28
CA ASP A 80 4.55 0.07 3.52
C ASP A 80 5.88 0.81 3.62
N SER A 81 6.25 1.42 2.50
CA SER A 81 7.65 1.47 2.12
C SER A 81 8.49 2.36 3.03
N GLN A 82 9.16 1.78 4.03
CA GLN A 82 10.35 2.37 4.62
C GLN A 82 11.49 2.42 3.60
N THR A 83 11.43 1.56 2.58
CA THR A 83 12.30 1.54 1.41
C THR A 83 12.11 2.78 0.51
N LEU A 84 10.96 3.47 0.52
CA LEU A 84 10.75 4.80 -0.10
C LEU A 84 11.63 5.86 0.61
N ARG A 85 12.14 5.53 1.81
CA ARG A 85 13.10 6.32 2.58
C ARG A 85 14.55 5.79 2.48
N GLU A 86 14.78 4.56 1.98
CA GLU A 86 16.06 3.84 2.15
C GLU A 86 16.56 3.05 0.90
N ILE A 87 15.86 3.07 -0.24
CA ILE A 87 16.24 2.29 -1.43
C ILE A 87 17.57 2.77 -2.05
N THR A 88 18.39 1.83 -2.51
CA THR A 88 19.62 2.11 -3.25
C THR A 88 19.70 1.33 -4.55
N LEU A 89 20.56 1.77 -5.48
CA LEU A 89 20.84 1.11 -6.77
C LEU A 89 21.29 -0.36 -6.66
N LYS A 90 21.70 -0.82 -5.47
CA LYS A 90 22.17 -2.20 -5.22
C LYS A 90 21.06 -3.15 -4.78
N SER A 91 19.84 -2.67 -4.57
CA SER A 91 18.73 -3.49 -4.08
C SER A 91 18.31 -4.52 -5.13
N GLU A 92 18.18 -5.79 -4.75
CA GLU A 92 17.67 -6.81 -5.68
C GLU A 92 16.22 -6.50 -6.08
N LEU A 93 15.99 -6.47 -7.40
CA LEU A 93 14.68 -6.33 -8.04
C LEU A 93 14.32 -7.69 -8.63
N ARG A 94 13.28 -8.34 -8.07
CA ARG A 94 12.74 -9.61 -8.57
C ARG A 94 11.22 -9.53 -8.54
N GLY A 95 10.58 -9.88 -9.66
CA GLY A 95 9.13 -9.98 -9.77
C GLY A 95 8.70 -10.15 -11.23
N GLU A 96 7.88 -11.17 -11.48
CA GLU A 96 7.10 -11.25 -12.72
C GLU A 96 5.79 -10.51 -12.49
N LEU A 97 5.45 -9.58 -13.38
CA LEU A 97 4.23 -8.79 -13.23
C LEU A 97 2.98 -9.53 -13.71
N GLY A 98 3.12 -10.67 -14.39
CA GLY A 98 1.99 -11.36 -15.00
C GLY A 98 1.38 -10.58 -16.17
N LYS A 99 0.06 -10.64 -16.32
CA LYS A 99 -0.70 -9.97 -17.38
C LYS A 99 -0.88 -8.49 -17.05
N VAL A 100 -0.30 -7.61 -17.86
CA VAL A 100 -0.31 -6.17 -17.64
C VAL A 100 -0.78 -5.43 -18.90
N ASN A 101 -1.25 -4.19 -18.74
CA ASN A 101 -1.74 -3.34 -19.84
C ASN A 101 -2.94 -3.93 -20.60
N GLU A 102 -3.68 -4.82 -19.95
CA GLU A 102 -4.93 -5.38 -20.45
C GLU A 102 -5.98 -5.43 -19.33
N TRP A 103 -7.24 -5.39 -19.75
CA TRP A 103 -8.37 -5.55 -18.84
C TRP A 103 -8.50 -7.02 -18.43
N LEU A 104 -8.62 -7.25 -17.13
CA LEU A 104 -8.63 -8.59 -16.55
C LEU A 104 -10.06 -9.03 -16.25
N THR A 105 -10.34 -10.32 -16.43
CA THR A 105 -11.54 -10.95 -15.88
C THR A 105 -11.44 -11.05 -14.36
N LYS A 106 -12.56 -11.29 -13.69
CA LYS A 106 -12.62 -11.42 -12.24
C LYS A 106 -11.71 -12.51 -11.69
N GLU A 107 -11.65 -13.64 -12.38
CA GLU A 107 -10.82 -14.79 -12.03
C GLU A 107 -9.34 -14.47 -12.23
N GLN A 108 -9.00 -13.74 -13.30
CA GLN A 108 -7.63 -13.26 -13.54
C GLN A 108 -7.18 -12.29 -12.46
N VAL A 109 -8.04 -11.35 -12.04
CA VAL A 109 -7.77 -10.41 -10.93
C VAL A 109 -7.43 -11.16 -9.64
N LYS A 110 -8.27 -12.15 -9.27
CA LYS A 110 -8.08 -12.94 -8.05
C LYS A 110 -6.79 -13.78 -8.07
N ALA A 111 -6.31 -14.14 -9.27
CA ALA A 111 -5.07 -14.90 -9.46
C ALA A 111 -3.84 -14.00 -9.69
N HIS A 112 -4.00 -12.69 -9.88
CA HIS A 112 -2.95 -11.82 -10.40
C HIS A 112 -1.81 -11.58 -9.39
N PRO A 113 -0.55 -11.94 -9.68
CA PRO A 113 0.54 -11.92 -8.70
C PRO A 113 0.75 -10.54 -8.05
N VAL A 114 0.70 -9.46 -8.84
CA VAL A 114 0.84 -8.09 -8.33
C VAL A 114 -0.29 -7.73 -7.36
N LEU A 115 -1.55 -8.07 -7.70
CA LEU A 115 -2.70 -7.73 -6.86
C LEU A 115 -2.70 -8.53 -5.57
N LYS A 116 -2.26 -9.81 -5.62
CA LYS A 116 -2.08 -10.65 -4.44
C LYS A 116 -1.06 -10.05 -3.46
N VAL A 117 0.04 -9.49 -3.99
CA VAL A 117 1.06 -8.81 -3.19
C VAL A 117 0.53 -7.51 -2.60
N LEU A 118 -0.13 -6.67 -3.41
CA LEU A 118 -0.63 -5.36 -2.99
C LEU A 118 -1.80 -5.46 -2.00
N ALA A 119 -2.68 -6.45 -2.17
CA ALA A 119 -3.79 -6.70 -1.25
C ALA A 119 -3.30 -7.27 0.08
N ARG A 120 -2.15 -7.96 0.11
CA ARG A 120 -1.53 -8.62 1.28
C ARG A 120 -2.35 -9.76 1.90
N ASP A 121 -3.65 -9.78 1.63
CA ASP A 121 -4.65 -10.72 2.08
C ASP A 121 -5.47 -11.17 0.86
N GLN A 122 -5.57 -12.48 0.69
CA GLN A 122 -6.22 -13.09 -0.47
C GLN A 122 -7.75 -13.10 -0.36
N GLU A 123 -8.30 -13.13 0.85
CA GLU A 123 -9.73 -12.91 1.05
C GLU A 123 -10.08 -11.47 0.76
N LEU A 124 -9.27 -10.52 1.24
CA LEU A 124 -9.46 -9.11 0.91
C LEU A 124 -9.47 -8.87 -0.61
N LEU A 125 -8.52 -9.45 -1.34
CA LEU A 125 -8.50 -9.35 -2.81
C LEU A 125 -9.76 -9.95 -3.44
N ARG A 126 -10.21 -11.11 -2.95
CA ARG A 126 -11.39 -11.80 -3.47
C ARG A 126 -12.65 -10.95 -3.29
N ASP A 127 -12.88 -10.47 -2.07
CA ASP A 127 -14.04 -9.66 -1.72
C ASP A 127 -14.03 -8.32 -2.46
N TYR A 128 -12.84 -7.70 -2.56
CA TYR A 128 -12.67 -6.47 -3.31
C TYR A 128 -12.98 -6.70 -4.79
N ALA A 129 -12.43 -7.73 -5.41
CA ALA A 129 -12.73 -8.07 -6.80
C ALA A 129 -14.23 -8.33 -7.03
N ASP A 130 -14.87 -9.12 -6.16
CA ASP A 130 -16.32 -9.36 -6.28
C ASP A 130 -17.14 -8.07 -6.17
N CYS A 131 -16.79 -7.18 -5.24
CA CYS A 131 -17.44 -5.87 -5.10
C CYS A 131 -17.26 -4.97 -6.33
N ILE A 132 -16.05 -4.89 -6.87
CA ILE A 132 -15.70 -4.04 -8.01
C ILE A 132 -16.40 -4.54 -9.28
N PHE A 133 -16.39 -5.85 -9.53
CA PHE A 133 -17.08 -6.41 -10.70
C PHE A 133 -18.59 -6.28 -10.60
N ALA A 134 -19.19 -6.52 -9.43
CA ALA A 134 -20.63 -6.31 -9.24
C ALA A 134 -21.04 -4.87 -9.55
N LYS A 135 -20.26 -3.88 -9.07
CA LYS A 135 -20.50 -2.46 -9.38
C LYS A 135 -20.27 -2.12 -10.86
N GLY A 136 -19.22 -2.66 -11.47
CA GLY A 136 -18.93 -2.45 -12.89
C GLY A 136 -20.02 -3.01 -13.81
N GLU A 137 -20.55 -4.19 -13.47
CA GLU A 137 -21.68 -4.81 -14.16
C GLU A 137 -22.96 -3.98 -13.98
N GLU A 138 -23.29 -3.57 -12.75
CA GLU A 138 -24.47 -2.76 -12.43
C GLU A 138 -24.48 -1.41 -13.16
N MET A 139 -23.35 -0.69 -13.14
CA MET A 139 -23.28 0.68 -13.62
C MET A 139 -22.97 0.79 -15.11
N PHE A 140 -22.18 -0.12 -15.65
CA PHE A 140 -21.59 0.03 -16.99
C PHE A 140 -21.68 -1.22 -17.86
N TYR A 141 -22.27 -2.30 -17.36
CA TYR A 141 -22.39 -3.58 -18.08
C TYR A 141 -21.04 -4.18 -18.50
N TYR A 142 -20.01 -3.97 -17.69
CA TYR A 142 -18.67 -4.52 -17.95
C TYR A 142 -18.49 -5.90 -17.32
N ASP A 143 -17.88 -6.81 -18.08
CA ASP A 143 -17.36 -8.10 -17.61
C ASP A 143 -15.87 -8.03 -17.19
N THR A 144 -15.25 -6.86 -17.39
CA THR A 144 -13.86 -6.53 -17.05
C THR A 144 -13.81 -5.18 -16.34
N ALA A 145 -13.32 -5.15 -15.11
CA ALA A 145 -13.43 -3.96 -14.24
C ALA A 145 -12.11 -3.52 -13.59
N MET A 146 -11.03 -4.28 -13.78
CA MET A 146 -9.73 -4.00 -13.20
C MET A 146 -8.59 -4.37 -14.16
N ALA A 147 -7.48 -3.65 -14.07
CA ALA A 147 -6.23 -3.88 -14.75
C ALA A 147 -5.03 -3.62 -13.82
N VAL A 148 -3.87 -4.15 -14.21
CA VAL A 148 -2.57 -3.77 -13.65
C VAL A 148 -1.81 -3.03 -14.73
N LEU A 149 -1.57 -1.74 -14.48
CA LEU A 149 -1.01 -0.80 -15.46
C LEU A 149 0.35 -0.30 -14.96
N PRO A 150 1.42 -1.10 -15.11
CA PRO A 150 2.76 -0.68 -14.77
C PRO A 150 3.32 0.29 -15.80
N SER A 151 4.29 1.10 -15.39
CA SER A 151 5.13 1.84 -16.33
C SER A 151 6.42 1.09 -16.66
N SER A 152 7.37 1.80 -17.25
CA SER A 152 8.75 1.39 -17.44
C SER A 152 9.69 2.52 -17.01
N ALA A 153 10.93 2.18 -16.69
CA ALA A 153 11.96 3.19 -16.45
C ALA A 153 12.24 3.95 -17.75
N GLN A 154 12.35 5.27 -17.68
CA GLN A 154 12.76 6.12 -18.78
C GLN A 154 14.28 6.28 -18.73
N GLY A 155 14.97 5.65 -19.69
CA GLY A 155 16.42 5.71 -19.81
C GLY A 155 17.15 4.67 -18.97
N ASN A 156 18.36 5.01 -18.50
CA ASN A 156 19.33 4.05 -17.96
C ASN A 156 19.41 4.04 -16.43
N THR A 157 18.49 4.71 -15.75
CA THR A 157 18.44 4.76 -14.28
C THR A 157 17.16 4.10 -13.78
N PRO A 158 17.21 3.32 -12.70
CA PRO A 158 16.01 2.82 -12.05
C PRO A 158 15.09 3.97 -11.59
N GLU A 159 13.79 3.76 -11.74
CA GLU A 159 12.77 4.75 -11.37
C GLU A 159 11.84 4.22 -10.29
N LEU A 160 11.52 5.06 -9.31
CA LEU A 160 10.58 4.76 -8.24
C LEU A 160 9.30 5.56 -8.46
N ARG A 161 8.15 4.86 -8.46
CA ARG A 161 6.81 5.45 -8.65
C ARG A 161 5.88 4.98 -7.53
N ALA A 162 4.84 5.77 -7.25
CA ALA A 162 3.82 5.37 -6.29
C ALA A 162 2.76 4.53 -6.99
N TRP A 163 2.28 3.47 -6.31
CA TRP A 163 1.04 2.83 -6.73
C TRP A 163 -0.14 3.73 -6.38
N PHE A 164 -1.09 3.83 -7.29
CA PHE A 164 -2.41 4.39 -7.00
C PHE A 164 -3.50 3.45 -7.47
N ILE A 165 -4.66 3.52 -6.82
CA ILE A 165 -5.86 2.84 -7.29
C ILE A 165 -6.76 3.89 -7.92
N SER A 166 -7.14 3.69 -9.18
CA SER A 166 -8.08 4.56 -9.87
C SER A 166 -9.50 4.36 -9.33
N SER A 167 -10.35 5.33 -9.63
CA SER A 167 -11.77 5.32 -9.34
C SER A 167 -12.58 4.69 -10.46
N PHE A 168 -13.73 4.15 -10.10
CA PHE A 168 -14.88 4.25 -11.01
C PHE A 168 -15.19 5.73 -11.12
N GLY A 169 -14.62 6.47 -12.06
CA GLY A 169 -15.08 7.82 -12.39
C GLY A 169 -16.55 7.83 -12.88
N PHE A 170 -17.06 9.03 -13.16
CA PHE A 170 -18.44 9.22 -13.63
C PHE A 170 -18.65 8.95 -15.13
N GLY A 171 -17.59 8.61 -15.87
CA GLY A 171 -17.63 8.45 -17.33
C GLY A 171 -17.58 6.99 -17.81
N PRO A 172 -18.17 6.68 -18.98
CA PRO A 172 -17.98 5.39 -19.63
C PRO A 172 -16.49 5.16 -19.89
N GLY A 173 -15.98 4.01 -19.44
CA GLY A 173 -14.56 3.65 -19.48
C GLY A 173 -13.83 3.80 -18.14
N SER A 174 -14.48 4.34 -17.10
CA SER A 174 -13.87 4.44 -15.78
C SER A 174 -13.94 3.10 -15.05
N ARG A 175 -12.79 2.59 -14.60
CA ARG A 175 -12.63 1.27 -13.98
C ARG A 175 -11.66 1.37 -12.79
N SER A 176 -11.68 0.39 -11.89
CA SER A 176 -10.87 0.41 -10.67
C SER A 176 -9.56 -0.36 -10.88
N ASP A 177 -8.54 0.33 -11.34
CA ASP A 177 -7.26 -0.24 -11.75
C ASP A 177 -6.15 0.10 -10.77
N VAL A 178 -5.08 -0.68 -10.81
CA VAL A 178 -3.86 -0.39 -10.03
C VAL A 178 -2.77 0.06 -10.99
N HIS A 179 -2.34 1.31 -10.81
CA HIS A 179 -1.42 2.00 -11.70
C HIS A 179 -0.08 2.26 -11.03
N GLY A 180 1.00 1.89 -11.74
CA GLY A 180 2.37 2.08 -11.30
C GLY A 180 3.09 3.19 -12.06
N ASP A 181 2.36 3.99 -12.83
CA ASP A 181 2.90 5.01 -13.71
C ASP A 181 2.93 6.42 -13.12
N SER A 182 2.43 6.63 -11.90
CA SER A 182 2.38 7.98 -11.34
C SER A 182 3.76 8.54 -11.00
N ASP A 183 4.13 9.63 -11.66
CA ASP A 183 5.29 10.44 -11.36
C ASP A 183 5.06 11.18 -10.03
N LEU A 184 6.03 11.06 -9.12
CA LEU A 184 5.94 11.60 -7.76
C LEU A 184 5.96 13.14 -7.74
N GLY A 185 6.64 13.76 -8.69
CA GLY A 185 6.86 15.21 -8.79
C GLY A 185 5.96 15.92 -9.80
N VAL A 186 5.41 15.20 -10.77
CA VAL A 186 4.58 15.80 -11.83
C VAL A 186 3.08 15.61 -11.53
N ASP A 187 2.66 14.39 -11.19
CA ASP A 187 1.24 14.07 -11.13
C ASP A 187 0.57 14.54 -9.84
N TYR A 188 -0.62 15.13 -10.00
CA TYR A 188 -1.49 15.49 -8.90
C TYR A 188 -2.35 14.31 -8.47
N GLY A 189 -2.60 14.19 -7.16
CA GLY A 189 -3.54 13.21 -6.63
C GLY A 189 -3.83 13.45 -5.15
N CYS A 190 -4.50 12.49 -4.52
CA CYS A 190 -4.78 12.52 -3.09
C CYS A 190 -4.05 11.38 -2.38
N LEU A 191 -3.19 11.70 -1.42
CA LEU A 191 -2.70 10.74 -0.43
C LEU A 191 -3.67 10.71 0.75
N VAL A 192 -3.93 9.53 1.30
CA VAL A 192 -4.73 9.42 2.53
C VAL A 192 -3.82 9.11 3.69
N GLY A 193 -3.76 10.02 4.67
CA GLY A 193 -3.06 9.82 5.93
C GLY A 193 -3.95 9.19 6.99
N ILE A 194 -3.52 8.07 7.55
CA ILE A 194 -4.16 7.36 8.67
C ILE A 194 -3.51 7.83 9.97
N ALA A 195 -4.34 8.25 10.93
CA ALA A 195 -3.86 8.57 12.27
C ALA A 195 -3.22 7.35 12.93
N GLN A 196 -2.02 7.51 13.51
CA GLN A 196 -1.23 6.40 14.06
C GLN A 196 -2.02 5.57 15.09
N GLU A 197 -2.78 6.24 15.95
CA GLU A 197 -3.64 5.64 16.98
C GLU A 197 -4.73 4.73 16.40
N ALA A 198 -5.18 4.97 15.17
CA ALA A 198 -6.18 4.14 14.52
C ALA A 198 -5.59 2.81 14.01
N LEU A 199 -4.28 2.72 13.81
CA LEU A 199 -3.61 1.48 13.41
C LEU A 199 -3.48 0.49 14.57
N SER A 200 -3.41 1.00 15.81
CA SER A 200 -3.31 0.20 17.03
C SER A 200 -4.66 -0.20 17.62
N ALA A 201 -5.77 0.29 17.05
CA ALA A 201 -7.11 -0.04 17.52
C ALA A 201 -7.39 -1.54 17.28
N PRO A 202 -7.71 -2.32 18.33
CA PRO A 202 -8.05 -3.74 18.20
C PRO A 202 -9.17 -3.94 17.19
N GLY A 203 -8.90 -4.73 16.14
CA GLY A 203 -9.93 -5.22 15.21
C GLY A 203 -10.03 -4.56 13.83
N LYS A 204 -9.14 -3.63 13.41
CA LYS A 204 -9.24 -3.00 12.07
C LYS A 204 -7.95 -2.72 11.27
N GLY A 205 -6.76 -2.94 11.82
CA GLY A 205 -5.49 -2.93 11.06
C GLY A 205 -4.97 -4.35 10.85
N ALA A 206 -4.04 -4.59 9.91
CA ALA A 206 -3.36 -5.87 9.73
C ALA A 206 -3.00 -6.46 11.10
N SER A 207 -3.73 -7.50 11.52
CA SER A 207 -3.92 -7.85 12.94
C SER A 207 -2.68 -8.39 13.63
N ASP A 208 -1.57 -8.53 12.90
CA ASP A 208 -0.40 -9.26 13.37
C ASP A 208 0.87 -8.39 13.49
N ILE A 209 0.80 -7.08 13.24
CA ILE A 209 1.91 -6.18 13.60
C ILE A 209 1.79 -5.84 15.08
N ARG A 210 2.11 -6.83 15.93
CA ARG A 210 2.25 -6.61 17.36
C ARG A 210 3.47 -5.73 17.58
N ALA A 211 3.28 -4.54 18.16
CA ALA A 211 4.40 -3.75 18.65
C ALA A 211 5.19 -4.60 19.67
N TYR A 212 6.49 -4.78 19.44
CA TYR A 212 7.34 -5.52 20.36
C TYR A 212 7.37 -4.80 21.70
N THR A 213 6.98 -5.50 22.76
CA THR A 213 7.18 -5.00 24.12
C THR A 213 8.64 -5.13 24.52
N ILE A 214 9.07 -4.39 25.55
CA ILE A 214 10.41 -4.57 26.13
C ILE A 214 10.65 -6.02 26.58
N GLU A 215 9.59 -6.72 26.99
CA GLU A 215 9.69 -8.11 27.41
C GLU A 215 9.86 -9.07 26.22
N ASP A 216 9.25 -8.77 25.07
CA ASP A 216 9.48 -9.51 23.83
C ASP A 216 10.94 -9.34 23.36
N LEU A 217 11.49 -8.13 23.46
CA LEU A 217 12.91 -7.86 23.13
C LEU A 217 13.87 -8.58 24.08
N ARG A 218 13.59 -8.59 25.39
CA ARG A 218 14.37 -9.36 26.38
C ARG A 218 14.33 -10.86 26.10
N THR A 219 13.15 -11.37 25.74
CA THR A 219 12.97 -12.79 25.38
C THR A 219 13.78 -13.15 24.14
N PHE A 220 13.79 -12.27 23.14
CA PHE A 220 14.62 -12.40 21.96
C PHE A 220 16.12 -12.40 22.32
N ASP A 221 16.59 -11.42 23.09
CA ASP A 221 17.99 -11.29 23.51
C ASP A 221 18.47 -12.51 24.33
N LYS A 222 17.57 -13.12 25.12
CA LYS A 222 17.85 -14.36 25.86
C LYS A 222 17.98 -15.56 24.91
N THR A 223 17.07 -15.68 23.96
CA THR A 223 17.08 -16.76 22.95
C THR A 223 18.33 -16.68 22.09
N MET A 224 18.69 -15.49 21.61
CA MET A 224 19.87 -15.28 20.77
C MET A 224 21.17 -15.70 21.48
N ARG A 225 21.33 -15.34 22.76
CA ARG A 225 22.48 -15.78 23.58
C ARG A 225 22.57 -17.29 23.73
N GLY A 226 21.43 -17.98 23.80
CA GLY A 226 21.41 -19.44 23.83
C GLY A 226 21.92 -20.09 22.54
N LEU A 227 21.78 -19.40 21.40
CA LEU A 227 22.20 -19.90 20.09
C LEU A 227 23.67 -19.64 19.76
N GLU A 228 24.33 -18.69 20.45
CA GLU A 228 25.74 -18.33 20.22
C GLU A 228 26.70 -19.51 20.43
N GLY A 229 26.32 -20.52 21.23
CA GLY A 229 27.11 -21.75 21.43
C GLY A 229 26.74 -22.92 20.51
N THR A 230 25.69 -22.79 19.70
CA THR A 230 25.16 -23.88 18.84
C THR A 230 25.32 -23.58 17.36
N LEU A 231 25.21 -22.31 16.97
CA LEU A 231 25.27 -21.88 15.57
C LEU A 231 26.58 -21.18 15.25
N HIS A 232 26.99 -21.25 13.99
CA HIS A 232 28.14 -20.48 13.51
C HIS A 232 27.86 -18.97 13.65
N PRO A 233 28.77 -18.15 14.22
CA PRO A 233 28.51 -16.74 14.55
C PRO A 233 27.98 -15.90 13.39
N ASN A 234 28.46 -16.15 12.18
CA ASN A 234 28.03 -15.43 10.97
C ASN A 234 26.53 -15.55 10.66
N VAL A 235 25.86 -16.60 11.15
CA VAL A 235 24.40 -16.78 10.97
C VAL A 235 23.61 -15.81 11.85
N LEU A 236 24.19 -15.35 12.97
CA LEU A 236 23.52 -14.49 13.94
C LEU A 236 23.69 -12.99 13.65
N ILE A 237 24.67 -12.61 12.81
CA ILE A 237 24.99 -11.20 12.52
C ILE A 237 23.78 -10.38 12.06
N PRO A 238 22.93 -10.84 11.10
CA PRO A 238 21.80 -10.04 10.63
C PRO A 238 20.78 -9.74 11.75
N PHE A 239 20.61 -10.68 12.67
CA PHE A 239 19.68 -10.55 13.79
C PHE A 239 20.18 -9.56 14.85
N LEU A 240 21.49 -9.57 15.12
CA LEU A 240 22.13 -8.59 16.02
C LEU A 240 22.06 -7.17 15.44
N GLU A 241 22.29 -7.02 14.14
CA GLU A 241 22.17 -5.73 13.46
C GLU A 241 20.74 -5.21 13.41
N LEU A 242 19.75 -6.11 13.21
CA LEU A 242 18.34 -5.74 13.31
C LEU A 242 18.00 -5.28 14.72
N ARG A 243 18.48 -5.99 15.75
CA ARG A 243 18.20 -5.68 17.16
C ARG A 243 18.72 -4.31 17.58
N LYS A 244 19.85 -3.84 17.05
CA LYS A 244 20.41 -2.50 17.31
C LYS A 244 19.53 -1.36 16.79
N LYS A 245 18.64 -1.64 15.84
CA LYS A 245 17.75 -0.66 15.21
C LYS A 245 16.36 -0.59 15.87
N LEU A 246 16.08 -1.48 16.82
CA LEU A 246 14.84 -1.58 17.60
C LEU A 246 15.04 -1.08 19.02
#